data_AF-A0A8T4CTL3-F1
#
_entry.id   AF-A0A8T4CTL3-F1
#
_cell.length_a   1.000
_cell.length_b   1.000
_cell.length_c   1.000
_cell.angle_alpha   90.00
_cell.angle_beta   90.00
_cell.angle_gamma   90.00
#
_symmetry.space_group_name_H-M   'P 1'
#
loop_
_entity.id
_entity.type
_entity.pdbx_description
1 polymer ?
#
loop_
_entity_poly.entity_id
_entity_poly.type
_entity_poly.pdbx_seq_one_letter_code
_entity_poly.pdbx_strand_id
1 'polypeptide(L)'
;MKRAIIILSLAFASLITPAWADDQSDITASMKAVWDKPDNPLTVKPVIIADDFAIAGWLQGEKGGRALLKKGPHGWQTQLCAGEITSHLLQQAGVPTATAKQLLVQQSAAEKKLSKTDVAQLSSFVGVVKMNEGKGHHHGHEQHHPASTTQHH
;
A
#
# COMPACT_ATOMS: atom_id res chain seq x y z
N MET A 1 -22.86 62.98 -1.10
CA MET A 1 -22.10 62.00 -1.90
C MET A 1 -21.83 60.77 -1.04
N LYS A 2 -22.56 59.67 -1.26
CA LYS A 2 -22.48 58.45 -0.43
C LYS A 2 -21.48 57.49 -1.09
N ARG A 3 -20.34 57.26 -0.42
CA ARG A 3 -19.30 56.32 -0.86
C ARG A 3 -19.77 54.90 -0.53
N ALA A 4 -20.07 54.11 -1.56
CA ALA A 4 -20.37 52.69 -1.40
C ALA A 4 -19.06 51.94 -1.13
N ILE A 5 -18.96 51.35 0.07
CA ILE A 5 -17.87 50.42 0.42
C ILE A 5 -18.30 49.04 -0.10
N ILE A 6 -17.69 48.61 -1.19
CA ILE A 6 -17.81 47.24 -1.69
C ILE A 6 -16.92 46.37 -0.80
N ILE A 7 -17.54 45.63 0.12
CA ILE A 7 -16.87 44.57 0.87
C ILE A 7 -16.70 43.40 -0.09
N LEU A 8 -15.51 43.28 -0.68
CA LEU A 8 -15.10 42.13 -1.48
C LEU A 8 -14.88 40.95 -0.54
N SER A 9 -15.87 40.06 -0.50
CA SER A 9 -15.87 38.80 0.23
C SER A 9 -14.83 37.83 -0.34
N LEU A 10 -13.72 37.63 0.38
CA LEU A 10 -12.83 36.49 0.19
C LEU A 10 -13.33 35.33 1.06
N ALA A 11 -14.27 34.54 0.53
CA ALA A 11 -14.62 33.26 1.11
C ALA A 11 -13.45 32.29 0.87
N PHE A 12 -12.57 32.15 1.87
CA PHE A 12 -11.52 31.13 1.89
C PHE A 12 -12.16 29.77 2.14
N ALA A 13 -12.68 29.13 1.10
CA ALA A 13 -13.15 27.76 1.16
C ALA A 13 -11.92 26.86 1.38
N SER A 14 -11.66 26.50 2.64
CA SER A 14 -10.65 25.50 2.97
C SER A 14 -11.06 24.17 2.32
N LEU A 15 -10.28 23.74 1.32
CA LEU A 15 -10.35 22.39 0.76
C LEU A 15 -9.79 21.44 1.83
N ILE A 16 -10.62 21.08 2.79
CA ILE A 16 -10.31 19.99 3.72
C ILE A 16 -10.54 18.71 2.92
N THR A 17 -9.51 18.24 2.21
CA THR A 17 -9.55 16.90 1.63
C THR A 17 -9.66 15.91 2.79
N PRO A 18 -10.63 14.97 2.74
CA PRO A 18 -10.72 13.97 3.79
C PRO A 18 -9.46 13.11 3.74
N ALA A 19 -8.76 12.96 4.87
CA ALA A 19 -7.52 12.19 4.98
C ALA A 19 -7.63 10.75 4.43
N TRP A 20 -8.84 10.19 4.33
CA TRP A 20 -9.10 8.89 3.71
C TRP A 20 -8.95 8.86 2.18
N ALA A 21 -9.28 9.96 1.50
CA ALA A 21 -9.05 10.06 0.06
C ALA A 21 -7.55 10.08 -0.24
N ASP A 22 -6.77 10.75 0.62
CA ASP A 22 -5.32 10.77 0.55
C ASP A 22 -4.75 9.37 0.88
N ASP A 23 -5.18 8.72 1.96
CA ASP A 23 -4.67 7.39 2.32
C ASP A 23 -4.97 6.31 1.28
N GLN A 24 -6.17 6.31 0.66
CA GLN A 24 -6.49 5.36 -0.40
C GLN A 24 -5.61 5.58 -1.64
N SER A 25 -5.33 6.84 -1.97
CA SER A 25 -4.42 7.22 -3.06
C SER A 25 -2.99 6.78 -2.75
N ASP A 26 -2.51 7.04 -1.54
CA ASP A 26 -1.16 6.72 -1.08
C ASP A 26 -0.92 5.21 -1.03
N ILE A 27 -1.90 4.43 -0.56
CA ILE A 27 -1.85 2.96 -0.60
C ILE A 27 -1.73 2.48 -2.05
N THR A 28 -2.55 3.03 -2.94
CA THR A 28 -2.54 2.66 -4.37
C THR A 28 -1.19 3.00 -5.01
N ALA A 29 -0.67 4.21 -4.74
CA ALA A 29 0.62 4.66 -5.23
C ALA A 29 1.77 3.80 -4.69
N SER A 30 1.78 3.50 -3.39
CA SER A 30 2.78 2.63 -2.75
C SER A 30 2.79 1.24 -3.37
N MET A 31 1.63 0.62 -3.59
CA MET A 31 1.56 -0.71 -4.20
C MET A 31 2.05 -0.69 -5.66
N LYS A 32 1.65 0.33 -6.42
CA LYS A 32 2.08 0.48 -7.83
C LYS A 32 3.58 0.74 -7.95
N ALA A 33 4.16 1.53 -7.05
CA ALA A 33 5.60 1.80 -7.05
C ALA A 33 6.44 0.51 -6.93
N VAL A 34 5.90 -0.54 -6.30
CA VAL A 34 6.62 -1.80 -6.07
C VAL A 34 6.28 -2.88 -7.11
N TRP A 35 5.03 -2.97 -7.56
CA TRP A 35 4.56 -4.12 -8.35
C TRP A 35 3.95 -3.80 -9.71
N ASP A 36 3.77 -2.54 -10.07
CA ASP A 36 3.21 -2.18 -11.37
C ASP A 36 4.13 -2.63 -12.51
N LYS A 37 3.54 -3.06 -13.62
CA LYS A 37 4.27 -3.52 -14.81
C LYS A 37 3.64 -2.89 -16.05
N PRO A 38 4.44 -2.34 -16.99
CA PRO A 38 3.91 -1.71 -18.20
C PRO A 38 3.00 -2.62 -19.03
N ASP A 39 3.41 -3.88 -19.20
CA ASP A 39 2.67 -4.87 -19.99
C ASP A 39 1.56 -5.56 -19.21
N ASN A 40 1.51 -5.37 -17.89
CA ASN A 40 0.50 -5.96 -17.02
C ASN A 40 0.20 -5.05 -15.83
N PRO A 41 -0.60 -3.99 -16.01
CA PRO A 41 -0.82 -2.98 -14.99
C PRO A 41 -1.48 -3.54 -13.73
N LEU A 42 -1.05 -3.04 -12.58
CA LEU A 42 -1.62 -3.38 -11.28
C LEU A 42 -2.94 -2.63 -11.07
N THR A 43 -4.02 -3.38 -10.89
CA THR A 43 -5.31 -2.84 -10.42
C THR A 43 -5.43 -3.05 -8.92
N VAL A 44 -5.64 -1.98 -8.16
CA VAL A 44 -5.82 -2.03 -6.71
C VAL A 44 -7.29 -1.79 -6.37
N LYS A 45 -7.99 -2.83 -5.90
CA LYS A 45 -9.38 -2.78 -5.41
C LYS A 45 -9.73 -4.08 -4.66
N PRO A 46 -10.53 -4.01 -3.57
CA PRO A 46 -10.91 -2.80 -2.83
C PRO A 46 -9.77 -2.36 -1.90
N VAL A 47 -9.80 -1.11 -1.43
CA VAL A 47 -8.93 -0.63 -0.34
C VAL A 47 -9.79 -0.42 0.91
N ILE A 48 -9.40 -1.05 2.02
CA ILE A 48 -10.08 -1.00 3.31
C ILE A 48 -9.07 -0.50 4.34
N ILE A 49 -9.44 0.49 5.15
CA ILE A 49 -8.54 1.13 6.10
C ILE A 49 -9.19 1.10 7.50
N ALA A 50 -8.42 0.70 8.50
CA ALA A 50 -8.80 0.74 9.91
C ALA A 50 -7.57 1.04 10.76
N ASP A 51 -7.63 2.12 11.54
CA ASP A 51 -6.48 2.65 12.29
C ASP A 51 -5.27 2.83 11.36
N ASP A 52 -4.09 2.37 11.77
CA ASP A 52 -2.86 2.40 10.96
C ASP A 52 -2.69 1.17 10.06
N PHE A 53 -3.77 0.43 9.77
CA PHE A 53 -3.72 -0.78 8.95
C PHE A 53 -4.69 -0.71 7.77
N ALA A 54 -4.33 -1.40 6.69
CA ALA A 54 -5.19 -1.50 5.52
C ALA A 54 -5.14 -2.89 4.88
N ILE A 55 -6.26 -3.30 4.31
CA ILE A 55 -6.33 -4.44 3.37
C ILE A 55 -6.59 -3.87 1.98
N ALA A 56 -5.70 -4.17 1.03
CA ALA A 56 -5.87 -3.80 -0.36
C ALA A 56 -5.89 -5.04 -1.25
N GLY A 57 -6.96 -5.22 -2.01
CA GLY A 57 -6.99 -6.21 -3.08
C GLY A 57 -6.13 -5.76 -4.26
N TRP A 58 -5.39 -6.68 -4.86
CA TRP A 58 -4.62 -6.42 -6.07
C TRP A 58 -4.93 -7.46 -7.14
N LEU A 59 -4.97 -7.01 -8.39
CA LEU A 59 -5.21 -7.81 -9.58
C LEU A 59 -4.15 -7.43 -10.62
N GLN A 60 -3.50 -8.41 -11.21
CA GLN A 60 -2.51 -8.23 -12.27
C GLN A 60 -2.54 -9.46 -13.20
N GLY A 61 -2.97 -9.26 -14.44
CA GLY A 61 -3.21 -10.35 -15.41
C GLY A 61 -4.29 -11.29 -14.90
N GLU A 62 -3.96 -12.58 -14.77
CA GLU A 62 -4.84 -13.61 -14.22
C GLU A 62 -4.63 -13.86 -12.71
N LYS A 63 -3.69 -13.13 -12.08
CA LYS A 63 -3.36 -13.29 -10.66
C LYS A 63 -3.95 -12.17 -9.83
N GLY A 64 -4.23 -12.48 -8.57
CA GLY A 64 -4.70 -11.50 -7.61
C GLY A 64 -4.65 -12.03 -6.19
N GLY A 65 -4.67 -11.11 -5.23
CA GLY A 65 -4.52 -11.39 -3.81
C GLY A 65 -5.00 -10.23 -2.95
N ARG A 66 -4.86 -10.39 -1.63
CA ARG A 66 -5.06 -9.33 -0.65
C ARG A 66 -3.73 -9.02 0.02
N ALA A 67 -3.37 -7.74 0.04
CA ALA A 67 -2.20 -7.22 0.73
C ALA A 67 -2.63 -6.60 2.05
N LEU A 68 -1.91 -6.92 3.14
CA LEU A 68 -1.97 -6.16 4.38
C LEU A 68 -0.92 -5.06 4.32
N LEU A 69 -1.31 -3.83 4.63
CA LEU A 69 -0.42 -2.68 4.74
C LEU A 69 -0.49 -2.09 6.15
N LYS A 70 0.60 -1.45 6.56
CA LYS A 70 0.69 -0.67 7.80
C LYS A 70 1.17 0.73 7.49
N LYS A 71 0.58 1.73 8.13
CA LYS A 71 1.01 3.13 8.07
C LYS A 71 2.18 3.32 9.03
N GLY A 72 3.30 3.80 8.50
CA GLY A 72 4.50 4.13 9.27
C GLY A 72 4.94 5.58 9.04
N PRO A 73 6.08 6.00 9.63
CA PRO A 73 6.61 7.35 9.47
C PRO A 73 6.99 7.69 8.02
N HIS A 74 7.18 6.67 7.16
CA HIS A 74 7.52 6.80 5.74
C HIS A 74 6.34 6.50 4.81
N GLY A 75 5.10 6.53 5.34
CA GLY A 75 3.89 6.21 4.58
C GLY A 75 3.45 4.75 4.71
N TRP A 76 2.58 4.33 3.80
CA TRP A 76 2.01 2.99 3.76
C TRP A 76 3.03 1.97 3.25
N GLN A 77 3.10 0.81 3.89
CA GLN A 77 4.04 -0.25 3.54
C GLN A 77 3.35 -1.61 3.58
N THR A 78 3.50 -2.39 2.50
CA THR A 78 3.02 -3.78 2.46
C THR A 78 3.78 -4.64 3.46
N GLN A 79 3.03 -5.30 4.34
CA GLN A 79 3.53 -6.25 5.31
C GLN A 79 3.50 -7.69 4.78
N LEU A 80 2.39 -8.06 4.14
CA LEU A 80 2.22 -9.39 3.54
C LEU A 80 1.20 -9.37 2.41
N CYS A 81 1.27 -10.37 1.55
CA CYS A 81 0.27 -10.70 0.54
C CYS A 81 -0.23 -12.13 0.76
N ALA A 82 -1.54 -12.33 0.67
CA ALA A 82 -2.17 -13.64 0.81
C ALA A 82 -3.37 -13.79 -0.13
N GLY A 83 -3.70 -15.04 -0.49
CA GLY A 83 -4.96 -15.34 -1.17
C GLY A 83 -6.17 -15.07 -0.28
N GLU A 84 -6.08 -15.40 0.99
CA GLU A 84 -7.10 -15.15 2.00
C GLU A 84 -6.47 -14.47 3.22
N ILE A 85 -7.12 -13.42 3.72
CA ILE A 85 -6.72 -12.75 4.96
C ILE A 85 -7.62 -13.28 6.07
N THR A 86 -7.01 -13.86 7.10
CA THR A 86 -7.72 -14.39 8.28
C THR A 86 -7.39 -13.57 9.51
N SER A 87 -8.27 -13.62 10.52
CA SER A 87 -8.03 -12.93 11.80
C SER A 87 -6.72 -13.38 12.46
N HIS A 88 -6.41 -14.68 12.37
CA HIS A 88 -5.15 -15.23 12.87
C HIS A 88 -3.94 -14.63 12.13
N LEU A 89 -3.98 -14.57 10.79
CA LEU A 89 -2.91 -13.98 9.99
C LEU A 89 -2.68 -12.50 10.31
N LEU A 90 -3.76 -11.73 10.47
CA LEU A 90 -3.70 -10.32 10.87
C LEU A 90 -3.06 -10.16 12.25
N GLN A 91 -3.48 -10.95 13.24
CA GLN A 91 -2.92 -10.88 14.59
C GLN A 91 -1.44 -11.30 14.61
N GLN A 92 -1.04 -12.32 13.84
CA GLN A 92 0.37 -12.69 13.67
C GLN A 92 1.22 -11.60 13.03
N ALA A 93 0.60 -10.72 12.22
CA ALA A 93 1.24 -9.54 11.65
C ALA A 93 1.20 -8.31 12.59
N GLY A 94 0.74 -8.48 13.84
CA GLY A 94 0.70 -7.42 14.84
C GLY A 94 -0.53 -6.51 14.75
N VAL A 95 -1.56 -6.87 13.98
CA VAL A 95 -2.82 -6.12 13.94
C VAL A 95 -3.60 -6.37 15.23
N PRO A 96 -4.02 -5.33 15.97
CA PRO A 96 -4.86 -5.49 17.16
C PRO A 96 -6.17 -6.22 16.85
N THR A 97 -6.68 -7.03 17.77
CA THR A 97 -7.87 -7.86 17.56
C THR A 97 -9.10 -7.07 17.12
N ALA A 98 -9.32 -5.88 17.69
CA ALA A 98 -10.43 -5.01 17.32
C ALA A 98 -10.31 -4.52 15.86
N THR A 99 -9.12 -4.02 15.49
CA THR A 99 -8.79 -3.59 14.13
C THR A 99 -8.90 -4.74 13.14
N ALA A 100 -8.39 -5.93 13.47
CA ALA A 100 -8.48 -7.11 12.63
C ALA A 100 -9.94 -7.50 12.34
N LYS A 101 -10.81 -7.46 13.37
CA LYS A 101 -12.25 -7.70 13.20
C LYS A 101 -12.88 -6.64 12.28
N GLN A 102 -12.56 -5.37 12.47
CA GLN A 102 -13.07 -4.28 11.64
C GLN A 102 -12.67 -4.45 10.17
N LEU A 103 -11.39 -4.71 9.91
CA LEU A 103 -10.85 -4.92 8.56
C LEU A 103 -11.58 -6.06 7.84
N LEU A 104 -11.76 -7.21 8.50
CA LEU A 104 -12.41 -8.37 7.88
C LEU A 104 -13.90 -8.14 7.58
N VAL A 105 -14.62 -7.46 8.48
CA VAL A 105 -16.03 -7.10 8.26
C VAL A 105 -16.15 -6.16 7.06
N GLN A 106 -15.31 -5.12 7.01
CA GLN A 106 -15.33 -4.15 5.91
C GLN A 106 -14.86 -4.75 4.59
N GLN A 107 -13.84 -5.61 4.60
CA GLN A 107 -13.37 -6.35 3.42
C GLN A 107 -14.50 -7.19 2.85
N SER A 108 -15.18 -7.98 3.68
CA SER A 108 -16.31 -8.81 3.25
C SER A 108 -17.44 -7.97 2.65
N ALA A 109 -17.70 -6.77 3.19
CA ALA A 109 -18.71 -5.86 2.66
C ALA A 109 -18.27 -5.19 1.34
N ALA A 110 -16.99 -4.86 1.20
CA ALA A 110 -16.43 -4.24 0.00
C ALA A 110 -16.36 -5.23 -1.17
N GLU A 111 -15.92 -6.47 -0.92
CA GLU A 111 -15.80 -7.51 -1.96
C GLU A 111 -17.17 -7.93 -2.52
N LYS A 112 -18.25 -7.85 -1.74
CA LYS A 112 -19.63 -8.05 -2.23
C LYS A 112 -20.06 -7.05 -3.31
N LYS A 113 -19.36 -5.91 -3.43
CA LYS A 113 -19.61 -4.89 -4.46
C LYS A 113 -18.80 -5.13 -5.73
N LEU A 114 -17.90 -6.10 -5.73
CA LEU A 114 -17.07 -6.45 -6.89
C LEU A 114 -17.76 -7.47 -7.79
N SER A 115 -17.24 -7.62 -9.00
CA SER A 115 -17.68 -8.70 -9.89
C SER A 115 -17.25 -10.07 -9.33
N LYS A 116 -18.00 -11.13 -9.65
CA LYS A 116 -17.61 -12.50 -9.25
C LYS A 116 -16.23 -12.88 -9.79
N THR A 117 -15.89 -12.40 -10.99
CA THR A 117 -14.57 -12.59 -11.61
C THR A 117 -13.47 -11.95 -10.78
N ASP A 118 -13.65 -10.69 -10.36
CA ASP A 118 -12.67 -10.00 -9.50
C ASP A 118 -12.48 -10.75 -8.18
N VAL A 119 -13.57 -11.17 -7.51
CA VAL A 119 -13.49 -11.91 -6.23
C VAL A 119 -12.78 -13.25 -6.40
N ALA A 120 -13.05 -13.99 -7.49
CA ALA A 120 -12.36 -15.24 -7.78
C ALA A 120 -10.86 -15.02 -8.05
N GLN A 121 -10.52 -13.96 -8.78
CA GLN A 121 -9.13 -13.60 -9.05
C GLN A 121 -8.38 -13.17 -7.79
N LEU A 122 -9.01 -12.41 -6.88
CA LEU A 122 -8.42 -12.08 -5.58
C LEU A 122 -8.07 -13.34 -4.75
N SER A 123 -8.79 -14.44 -4.95
CA SER A 123 -8.55 -15.72 -4.27
C SER A 123 -7.59 -16.64 -5.04
N SER A 124 -7.07 -16.21 -6.19
CA SER A 124 -6.21 -17.04 -7.06
C SER A 124 -4.79 -17.21 -6.54
N PHE A 125 -4.33 -16.32 -5.66
CA PHE A 125 -3.01 -16.44 -5.04
C PHE A 125 -3.00 -17.53 -3.98
N VAL A 126 -2.32 -18.64 -4.25
CA VAL A 126 -2.16 -19.74 -3.29
C VAL A 126 -0.85 -19.53 -2.53
N GLY A 127 -0.94 -18.98 -1.32
CA GLY A 127 0.21 -18.79 -0.42
C GLY A 127 0.14 -17.52 0.43
N VAL A 128 1.16 -17.33 1.28
CA VAL A 128 1.42 -16.09 2.02
C VAL A 128 2.87 -15.68 1.77
N VAL A 129 3.09 -14.47 1.27
CA VAL A 129 4.42 -13.87 1.16
C VAL A 129 4.51 -12.75 2.19
N LYS A 130 5.43 -12.87 3.14
CA LYS A 130 5.79 -11.78 4.07
C LYS A 130 6.89 -10.96 3.41
N MET A 131 6.72 -9.64 3.35
CA MET A 131 7.79 -8.76 2.92
C MET A 131 8.72 -8.56 4.11
N ASN A 132 9.99 -8.95 3.99
CA ASN A 132 10.95 -8.77 5.08
C ASN A 132 11.21 -7.26 5.29
N GLU A 133 11.14 -6.80 6.53
CA GLU A 133 11.56 -5.43 6.89
C GLU A 133 13.09 -5.34 6.79
N GLY A 134 13.58 -4.80 5.67
CA GLY A 134 14.96 -4.30 5.52
C GLY A 134 15.96 -5.23 4.82
N LYS A 135 16.36 -4.84 3.61
CA LYS A 135 17.70 -4.29 3.27
C LYS A 135 17.63 -3.69 1.88
N GLY A 136 17.82 -2.37 1.77
CA GLY A 136 18.14 -1.75 0.49
C GLY A 136 19.42 -2.36 -0.07
N HIS A 137 19.37 -2.87 -1.29
CA HIS A 137 20.56 -3.34 -2.00
C HIS A 137 21.38 -2.14 -2.47
N HIS A 138 22.18 -1.58 -1.56
CA HIS A 138 23.36 -0.81 -1.94
C HIS A 138 24.43 -1.79 -2.43
N HIS A 139 24.50 -2.04 -3.73
CA HIS A 139 25.75 -2.53 -4.33
C HIS A 139 26.65 -1.32 -4.61
N GLY A 140 27.32 -0.88 -3.55
CA GLY A 140 28.43 0.07 -3.61
C GLY A 140 29.75 -0.65 -3.46
N HIS A 141 30.64 -0.42 -4.44
CA HIS A 141 32.09 -0.63 -4.45
C HIS A 141 32.64 -2.05 -4.26
N GLU A 142 33.23 -2.58 -5.34
CA GLU A 142 34.65 -2.95 -5.26
C GLU A 142 35.34 -2.75 -6.61
N GLN A 143 35.97 -1.59 -6.77
CA GLN A 143 37.01 -1.38 -7.78
C GLN A 143 38.28 -2.05 -7.26
N HIS A 144 38.67 -3.19 -7.83
CA HIS A 144 39.99 -3.77 -7.60
C HIS A 144 40.97 -3.22 -8.63
N HIS A 145 41.68 -2.15 -8.26
CA HIS A 145 43.00 -1.84 -8.81
C HIS A 145 44.04 -2.73 -8.12
N PRO A 146 44.94 -3.38 -8.85
CA PRO A 146 46.24 -3.74 -8.29
C PRO A 146 47.31 -2.83 -8.88
N ALA A 147 47.83 -1.92 -8.07
CA ALA A 147 49.09 -1.24 -8.34
C ALA A 147 49.93 -1.19 -7.06
N SER A 148 50.98 -2.02 -7.00
CA SER A 148 52.38 -1.62 -6.78
C SER A 148 53.20 -2.71 -6.07
N THR A 149 54.21 -3.20 -6.81
CA THR A 149 55.62 -3.30 -6.44
C THR A 149 56.02 -3.55 -4.99
N THR A 150 56.80 -4.61 -4.74
CA THR A 150 57.93 -4.60 -3.80
C THR A 150 59.02 -5.59 -4.25
N GLN A 151 60.24 -5.07 -4.42
CA GLN A 151 61.52 -5.78 -4.63
C GLN A 151 62.16 -6.25 -3.30
N HIS A 152 63.28 -7.00 -3.42
CA HIS A 152 64.30 -7.41 -2.41
C HIS A 152 64.04 -8.80 -1.77
N HIS A 153 64.97 -9.77 -1.74
CA HIS A 153 66.43 -9.85 -1.93
C HIS A 153 66.81 -11.03 -2.83
#